data_AF-A0A7W6ZJS2-F1
#
_entry.id   AF-A0A7W6ZJS2-F1
#
_cell.length_a   1.000
_cell.length_b   1.000
_cell.length_c   1.000
_cell.angle_alpha   90.00
_cell.angle_beta   90.00
_cell.angle_gamma   90.00
#
_symmetry.space_group_name_H-M   'P 1'
#
loop_
_entity.id
_entity.type
_entity.pdbx_description
1 polymer ?
#
loop_
_entity_poly.entity_id
_entity_poly.type
_entity_poly.pdbx_seq_one_letter_code
_entity_poly.pdbx_strand_id
1 'polypeptide(L)'
;MAASKEPVDVAALAALRPGMPMSAVEKAMGSAWRTPAPHKGGVVDILENTHGVIVRIDRQGLIGRIDFNSRFMQTIAGIPMAISLADLRATVPDMEIGEESATSGGARFGMKQLPEGILSVRITFDKVYNIAIFNPKAEYAEPSAPPYPAVAGVAGAPFSDPNLKLAVLSSLLYAKLLDLGTPEQLATHVLGRAVDLEKDGYELIPEALDYLLCYPLTEELLASVEDIELDGGAAIYPFAWYFWGGEENAFDVKDLSGIRFCPNLKDFSVNSMIDKVDIRALVPLKKLERVSINVPSENVHALLDLPALKEAGRFSPNPATQDIFEALERRGVQVY
;
A
#
# COMPACT_ATOMS: atom_id res chain seq x y z
N MET A 1 3.70 -12.01 -23.84
CA MET A 1 2.63 -13.00 -23.62
C MET A 1 1.33 -12.24 -23.37
N ALA A 2 0.18 -12.76 -23.83
CA ALA A 2 -1.11 -12.10 -23.61
C ALA A 2 -1.42 -12.10 -22.11
N ALA A 3 -1.74 -10.95 -21.53
CA ALA A 3 -2.12 -10.85 -20.12
C ALA A 3 -3.31 -11.77 -19.84
N SER A 4 -3.23 -12.59 -18.78
CA SER A 4 -4.35 -13.42 -18.33
C SER A 4 -5.54 -12.52 -17.97
N LYS A 5 -6.75 -12.92 -18.36
CA LYS A 5 -8.00 -12.26 -17.97
C LYS A 5 -8.61 -12.86 -16.69
N GLU A 6 -8.01 -13.92 -16.17
CA GLU A 6 -8.51 -14.60 -14.98
C GLU A 6 -8.17 -13.78 -13.73
N PRO A 7 -9.08 -13.70 -12.74
CA PRO A 7 -8.80 -13.03 -11.48
C PRO A 7 -7.70 -13.74 -10.69
N VAL A 8 -7.23 -13.11 -9.61
CA VAL A 8 -6.27 -13.70 -8.68
C VAL A 8 -6.82 -15.02 -8.11
N ASP A 9 -6.07 -16.10 -8.24
CA ASP A 9 -6.40 -17.42 -7.67
C ASP A 9 -5.74 -17.56 -6.29
N VAL A 10 -6.53 -17.27 -5.25
CA VAL A 10 -6.11 -17.32 -3.85
C VAL A 10 -5.65 -18.72 -3.43
N ALA A 11 -6.28 -19.78 -3.96
CA ALA A 11 -5.89 -21.15 -3.64
C ALA A 11 -4.55 -21.50 -4.28
N ALA A 12 -4.32 -21.08 -5.53
CA ALA A 12 -3.03 -21.23 -6.19
C ALA A 12 -1.92 -20.44 -5.49
N LEU A 13 -2.19 -19.22 -5.02
CA LEU A 13 -1.24 -18.43 -4.21
C LEU A 13 -0.83 -19.18 -2.94
N ALA A 14 -1.79 -19.74 -2.20
CA ALA A 14 -1.52 -20.52 -0.99
C ALA A 14 -0.72 -21.81 -1.25
N ALA A 15 -0.77 -22.32 -2.49
CA ALA A 15 -0.06 -23.51 -2.93
C ALA A 15 1.37 -23.25 -3.45
N LEU A 16 1.76 -21.99 -3.68
CA LEU A 16 3.12 -21.65 -4.15
C LEU A 16 4.19 -22.13 -3.16
N ARG A 17 5.29 -22.68 -3.67
CA ARG A 17 6.43 -23.15 -2.87
C ARG A 17 7.77 -22.78 -3.52
N PRO A 18 8.85 -22.66 -2.73
CA PRO A 18 10.18 -22.55 -3.29
C PRO A 18 10.50 -23.69 -4.28
N GLY A 19 11.24 -23.36 -5.34
CA GLY A 19 11.56 -24.28 -6.44
C GLY A 19 10.50 -24.35 -7.56
N MET A 20 9.28 -23.84 -7.34
CA MET A 20 8.31 -23.67 -8.44
C MET A 20 8.78 -22.57 -9.41
N PRO A 21 8.46 -22.65 -10.71
CA PRO A 21 8.85 -21.63 -11.68
C PRO A 21 8.05 -20.33 -11.51
N MET A 22 8.62 -19.20 -11.96
CA MET A 22 7.91 -17.90 -12.00
C MET A 22 6.56 -17.96 -12.73
N SER A 23 6.39 -18.84 -13.71
CA SER A 23 5.12 -19.03 -14.42
C SER A 23 3.98 -19.53 -13.52
N ALA A 24 4.30 -20.18 -12.39
CA ALA A 24 3.30 -20.54 -11.38
C ALA A 24 2.76 -19.28 -10.67
N VAL A 25 3.64 -18.30 -10.41
CA VAL A 25 3.26 -17.01 -9.82
C VAL A 25 2.41 -16.21 -10.80
N GLU A 26 2.85 -16.11 -12.06
CA GLU A 26 2.07 -15.47 -13.13
C GLU A 26 0.66 -16.04 -13.23
N LYS A 27 0.54 -17.37 -13.24
CA LYS A 27 -0.76 -18.04 -13.28
C LYS A 27 -1.61 -17.73 -12.05
N ALA A 28 -1.04 -17.79 -10.85
CA ALA A 28 -1.78 -17.54 -9.61
C ALA A 28 -2.25 -16.08 -9.47
N MET A 29 -1.45 -15.14 -9.99
CA MET A 29 -1.79 -13.71 -9.97
C MET A 29 -2.80 -13.30 -11.05
N GLY A 30 -2.94 -14.09 -12.11
CA GLY A 30 -3.89 -13.83 -13.18
C GLY A 30 -3.72 -12.43 -13.78
N SER A 31 -4.79 -11.66 -13.84
CA SER A 31 -4.83 -10.31 -14.39
C SER A 31 -4.01 -9.28 -13.59
N ALA A 32 -3.63 -9.58 -12.34
CA ALA A 32 -2.78 -8.71 -11.54
C ALA A 32 -1.28 -8.86 -11.86
N TRP A 33 -0.90 -9.91 -12.59
CA TRP A 33 0.49 -10.16 -12.93
C TRP A 33 1.10 -9.02 -13.75
N ARG A 34 2.26 -8.56 -13.30
CA ARG A 34 3.16 -7.69 -14.07
C ARG A 34 4.57 -8.24 -13.89
N THR A 35 5.32 -8.29 -14.98
CA THR A 35 6.71 -8.75 -14.93
C THR A 35 7.51 -7.89 -13.95
N PRO A 36 8.22 -8.49 -12.96
CA PRO A 36 9.00 -7.72 -12.01
C PRO A 36 10.10 -6.95 -12.74
N ALA A 37 10.27 -5.69 -12.38
CA ALA A 37 11.33 -4.87 -12.95
C ALA A 37 12.71 -5.40 -12.51
N PRO A 38 13.74 -5.38 -13.39
CA PRO A 38 15.05 -5.95 -13.06
C PRO A 38 15.67 -5.38 -11.78
N HIS A 39 15.49 -4.08 -11.52
CA HIS A 39 16.03 -3.41 -10.35
C HIS A 39 15.41 -3.86 -9.02
N LYS A 40 14.26 -4.55 -9.05
CA LYS A 40 13.64 -5.12 -7.84
C LYS A 40 14.31 -6.40 -7.34
N GLY A 41 15.34 -6.92 -8.01
CA GLY A 41 16.09 -8.08 -7.52
C GLY A 41 15.24 -9.36 -7.37
N GLY A 42 14.26 -9.53 -8.27
CA GLY A 42 13.32 -10.65 -8.28
C GLY A 42 12.09 -10.53 -7.38
N VAL A 43 11.91 -9.40 -6.67
CA VAL A 43 10.73 -9.18 -5.83
C VAL A 43 9.48 -8.90 -6.68
N VAL A 44 8.41 -9.61 -6.34
CA VAL A 44 7.04 -9.44 -6.85
C VAL A 44 6.13 -9.12 -5.66
N ASP A 45 5.77 -7.85 -5.52
CA ASP A 45 5.06 -7.27 -4.36
C ASP A 45 3.69 -6.66 -4.72
N ILE A 46 3.21 -6.90 -5.94
CA ILE A 46 1.98 -6.32 -6.49
C ILE A 46 0.74 -6.64 -5.64
N LEU A 47 0.72 -7.80 -4.98
CA LEU A 47 -0.39 -8.26 -4.14
C LEU A 47 -0.16 -8.03 -2.64
N GLU A 48 0.91 -7.33 -2.25
CA GLU A 48 1.26 -7.10 -0.84
C GLU A 48 0.12 -6.40 -0.07
N ASN A 49 -0.41 -5.33 -0.63
CA ASN A 49 -1.40 -4.50 0.06
C ASN A 49 -2.85 -4.99 -0.14
N THR A 50 -3.10 -5.81 -1.17
CA THR A 50 -4.44 -6.33 -1.46
C THR A 50 -4.70 -7.72 -0.88
N HIS A 51 -3.74 -8.64 -1.05
CA HIS A 51 -3.87 -10.03 -0.59
C HIS A 51 -2.86 -10.39 0.48
N GLY A 52 -1.81 -9.59 0.70
CA GLY A 52 -0.79 -9.90 1.68
C GLY A 52 0.30 -10.85 1.19
N VAL A 53 0.55 -10.92 -0.12
CA VAL A 53 1.49 -11.88 -0.71
C VAL A 53 2.67 -11.16 -1.36
N ILE A 54 3.88 -11.58 -1.01
CA ILE A 54 5.13 -11.18 -1.66
C ILE A 54 5.86 -12.43 -2.10
N VAL A 55 6.37 -12.44 -3.33
CA VAL A 55 7.19 -13.54 -3.85
C VAL A 55 8.55 -12.99 -4.25
N ARG A 56 9.62 -13.74 -3.99
CA ARG A 56 10.96 -13.41 -4.50
C ARG A 56 11.46 -14.53 -5.40
N ILE A 57 11.74 -14.17 -6.64
CA ILE A 57 12.29 -15.04 -7.68
C ILE A 57 13.81 -15.01 -7.61
N ASP A 58 14.44 -16.18 -7.62
CA ASP A 58 15.88 -16.36 -7.62
C ASP A 58 16.49 -16.16 -9.02
N ARG A 59 17.82 -16.21 -9.10
CA ARG A 59 18.58 -16.05 -10.36
C ARG A 59 18.28 -17.14 -11.40
N GLN A 60 17.70 -18.27 -10.98
CA GLN A 60 17.32 -19.38 -11.86
C GLN A 60 15.87 -19.25 -12.36
N GLY A 61 15.14 -18.19 -11.98
CA GLY A 61 13.75 -17.98 -12.36
C GLY A 61 12.78 -18.85 -11.55
N LEU A 62 13.23 -19.39 -10.42
CA LEU A 62 12.41 -20.18 -9.50
C LEU A 62 12.01 -19.33 -8.30
N ILE A 63 10.94 -19.71 -7.64
CA ILE A 63 10.57 -19.10 -6.37
C ILE A 63 11.64 -19.44 -5.34
N GLY A 64 12.29 -18.43 -4.77
CA GLY A 64 13.22 -18.58 -3.67
C GLY A 64 12.56 -18.35 -2.31
N ARG A 65 11.57 -17.44 -2.26
CA ARG A 65 10.85 -17.07 -1.04
C ARG A 65 9.43 -16.62 -1.33
N ILE A 66 8.52 -16.92 -0.42
CA ILE A 66 7.15 -16.41 -0.42
C ILE A 66 6.81 -15.97 1.00
N ASP A 67 6.24 -14.79 1.14
CA ASP A 67 5.77 -14.21 2.38
C ASP A 67 4.26 -13.95 2.30
N PHE A 68 3.54 -14.37 3.33
CA PHE A 68 2.12 -14.15 3.53
C PHE A 68 1.93 -13.35 4.83
N ASN A 69 1.37 -12.15 4.76
CA ASN A 69 1.04 -11.35 5.93
C ASN A 69 -0.41 -11.57 6.38
N SER A 70 -0.81 -10.88 7.45
CA SER A 70 -2.14 -10.99 8.06
C SER A 70 -3.31 -10.54 7.17
N ARG A 71 -3.09 -10.12 5.92
CA ARG A 71 -4.18 -9.92 4.96
C ARG A 71 -4.55 -11.23 4.27
N PHE A 72 -3.62 -12.17 4.19
CA PHE A 72 -3.83 -13.46 3.52
C PHE A 72 -4.48 -14.47 4.48
N MET A 73 -5.78 -14.29 4.73
CA MET A 73 -6.60 -15.12 5.65
C MET A 73 -6.90 -16.52 5.10
N GLN A 74 -5.84 -17.28 4.81
CA GLN A 74 -5.89 -18.62 4.24
C GLN A 74 -5.02 -19.60 5.04
N THR A 75 -5.11 -20.88 4.70
CA THR A 75 -4.23 -21.93 5.24
C THR A 75 -3.00 -22.10 4.34
N ILE A 76 -1.81 -21.93 4.92
CA ILE A 76 -0.52 -22.03 4.22
C ILE A 76 0.28 -23.16 4.86
N ALA A 77 0.67 -24.16 4.05
CA ALA A 77 1.40 -25.34 4.51
C ALA A 77 0.78 -26.03 5.76
N GLY A 78 -0.55 -26.07 5.82
CA GLY A 78 -1.31 -26.65 6.93
C GLY A 78 -1.54 -25.71 8.12
N ILE A 79 -1.09 -24.45 8.05
CA ILE A 79 -1.26 -23.45 9.12
C ILE A 79 -2.26 -22.38 8.68
N PRO A 80 -3.43 -22.29 9.32
CA PRO A 80 -4.34 -21.16 9.13
C PRO A 80 -3.70 -19.85 9.60
N MET A 81 -3.77 -18.80 8.78
CA MET A 81 -3.42 -17.45 9.23
C MET A 81 -4.31 -17.04 10.42
N ALA A 82 -3.76 -16.26 11.37
CA ALA A 82 -4.41 -15.87 12.62
C ALA A 82 -4.75 -16.99 13.62
N ILE A 83 -4.30 -18.23 13.39
CA ILE A 83 -4.37 -19.30 14.40
C ILE A 83 -3.67 -18.89 15.70
N SER A 84 -4.22 -19.30 16.85
CA SER A 84 -3.63 -19.01 18.16
C SER A 84 -2.31 -19.77 18.36
N LEU A 85 -1.44 -19.28 19.24
CA LEU A 85 -0.20 -20.00 19.60
C LEU A 85 -0.50 -21.40 20.15
N ALA A 86 -1.55 -21.54 20.96
CA ALA A 86 -1.95 -22.82 21.55
C ALA A 86 -2.38 -23.82 20.46
N ASP A 87 -3.24 -23.39 19.53
CA ASP A 87 -3.73 -24.24 18.44
C ASP A 87 -2.62 -24.51 17.40
N LEU A 88 -1.70 -23.57 17.19
CA LEU A 88 -0.52 -23.77 16.35
C LEU A 88 0.33 -24.94 16.87
N ARG A 89 0.59 -24.98 18.18
CA ARG A 89 1.33 -26.08 18.82
C ARG A 89 0.62 -27.43 18.67
N ALA A 90 -0.72 -27.44 18.67
CA ALA A 90 -1.49 -28.65 18.42
C ALA A 90 -1.48 -29.06 16.94
N THR A 91 -1.54 -28.09 16.03
CA THR A 91 -1.62 -28.30 14.57
C THR A 91 -0.28 -28.74 13.99
N VAL A 92 0.82 -28.16 14.47
CA VAL A 92 2.19 -28.42 14.00
C VAL A 92 3.11 -28.68 15.21
N PRO A 93 2.97 -29.84 15.87
CA PRO A 93 3.68 -30.12 17.12
C PRO A 93 5.20 -30.24 16.97
N ASP A 94 5.69 -30.43 15.75
CA ASP A 94 7.10 -30.50 15.38
C ASP A 94 7.70 -29.14 14.99
N MET A 95 6.92 -28.05 15.06
CA MET A 95 7.44 -26.70 14.85
C MET A 95 8.22 -26.21 16.06
N GLU A 96 9.45 -25.78 15.84
CA GLU A 96 10.31 -25.19 16.85
C GLU A 96 9.90 -23.73 17.07
N ILE A 97 9.23 -23.44 18.19
CA ILE A 97 8.79 -22.08 18.54
C ILE A 97 9.72 -21.50 19.60
N GLY A 98 10.41 -20.42 19.25
CA GLY A 98 11.33 -19.72 20.14
C GLY A 98 10.63 -18.90 21.22
N GLU A 99 11.45 -18.34 22.11
CA GLU A 99 10.99 -17.40 23.12
C GLU A 99 10.54 -16.07 22.51
N GLU A 100 9.92 -15.25 23.35
CA GLU A 100 9.49 -13.91 22.98
C GLU A 100 10.69 -12.98 22.77
N SER A 101 10.71 -12.29 21.63
CA SER A 101 11.77 -11.34 21.29
C SER A 101 11.41 -9.93 21.74
N ALA A 102 12.14 -9.42 22.74
CA ALA A 102 12.02 -8.03 23.19
C ALA A 102 12.36 -7.01 22.08
N THR A 103 13.29 -7.36 21.19
CA THR A 103 13.69 -6.51 20.06
C THR A 103 12.72 -6.54 18.88
N SER A 104 11.80 -7.50 18.84
CA SER A 104 10.78 -7.64 17.79
C SER A 104 9.37 -7.29 18.28
N GLY A 105 9.26 -6.46 19.31
CA GLY A 105 7.99 -6.00 19.88
C GLY A 105 7.18 -7.12 20.53
N GLY A 106 7.84 -8.08 21.18
CA GLY A 106 7.15 -9.21 21.82
C GLY A 106 6.72 -10.32 20.86
N ALA A 107 7.28 -10.34 19.63
CA ALA A 107 6.99 -11.41 18.68
C ALA A 107 7.69 -12.72 19.06
N ARG A 108 7.06 -13.85 18.74
CA ARG A 108 7.70 -15.19 18.72
C ARG A 108 7.89 -15.64 17.28
N PHE A 109 8.92 -16.43 17.04
CA PHE A 109 9.20 -17.03 15.74
C PHE A 109 9.15 -18.55 15.83
N GLY A 110 8.40 -19.16 14.92
CA GLY A 110 8.33 -20.62 14.76
C GLY A 110 9.01 -21.04 13.47
N MET A 111 9.79 -22.12 13.52
CA MET A 111 10.52 -22.65 12.36
C MET A 111 10.25 -24.14 12.19
N LYS A 112 10.11 -24.57 10.93
CA LYS A 112 9.97 -25.98 10.57
C LYS A 112 10.66 -26.26 9.23
N GLN A 113 11.42 -27.35 9.18
CA GLN A 113 12.00 -27.82 7.92
C GLN A 113 10.92 -28.48 7.05
N LEU A 114 10.86 -28.09 5.78
CA LEU A 114 10.06 -28.73 4.73
C LEU A 114 10.99 -29.35 3.67
N PRO A 115 10.50 -30.29 2.84
CA PRO A 115 11.24 -30.78 1.68
C PRO A 115 11.71 -29.67 0.73
N GLU A 116 10.87 -28.65 0.52
CA GLU A 116 11.09 -27.53 -0.38
C GLU A 116 11.89 -26.36 0.23
N GLY A 117 12.18 -26.37 1.54
CA GLY A 117 12.83 -25.24 2.20
C GLY A 117 12.46 -25.14 3.67
N ILE A 118 12.39 -23.92 4.19
CA ILE A 118 12.09 -23.64 5.58
C ILE A 118 10.77 -22.89 5.65
N LEU A 119 9.87 -23.38 6.51
CA LEU A 119 8.66 -22.70 6.94
C LEU A 119 8.98 -21.88 8.18
N SER A 120 8.67 -20.59 8.14
CA SER A 120 8.78 -19.65 9.25
C SER A 120 7.42 -19.04 9.54
N VAL A 121 7.08 -18.88 10.82
CA VAL A 121 5.90 -18.12 11.24
C VAL A 121 6.30 -17.04 12.23
N ARG A 122 5.70 -15.86 12.11
CA ARG A 122 5.79 -14.79 13.10
C ARG A 122 4.48 -14.74 13.87
N ILE A 123 4.58 -14.77 15.19
CA ILE A 123 3.44 -14.78 16.12
C ILE A 123 3.50 -13.48 16.93
N THR A 124 2.41 -12.71 16.90
CA THR A 124 2.25 -11.45 17.63
C THR A 124 0.84 -11.40 18.21
N PHE A 125 0.68 -10.87 19.42
CA PHE A 125 -0.62 -10.85 20.10
C PHE A 125 -1.29 -12.23 20.15
N ASP A 126 -0.49 -13.26 20.44
CA ASP A 126 -0.92 -14.67 20.54
C ASP A 126 -1.46 -15.29 19.23
N LYS A 127 -1.27 -14.63 18.08
CA LYS A 127 -1.75 -15.13 16.77
C LYS A 127 -0.65 -15.13 15.72
N VAL A 128 -0.72 -16.09 14.80
CA VAL A 128 0.12 -16.09 13.60
C VAL A 128 -0.25 -14.89 12.74
N TYR A 129 0.74 -14.01 12.50
CA TYR A 129 0.56 -12.76 11.77
C TYR A 129 1.31 -12.75 10.43
N ASN A 130 2.35 -13.57 10.30
CA ASN A 130 3.06 -13.75 9.05
C ASN A 130 3.52 -15.21 8.92
N ILE A 131 3.48 -15.73 7.70
CA ILE A 131 3.99 -17.04 7.32
C ILE A 131 4.93 -16.84 6.13
N ALA A 132 6.13 -17.40 6.20
CA ALA A 132 7.08 -17.38 5.09
C ALA A 132 7.55 -18.80 4.76
N ILE A 133 7.72 -19.10 3.48
CA ILE A 133 8.37 -20.34 3.02
C ILE A 133 9.52 -19.94 2.11
N PHE A 134 10.74 -20.37 2.44
CA PHE A 134 11.92 -19.96 1.67
C PHE A 134 12.98 -21.06 1.56
N ASN A 135 13.67 -21.07 0.43
CA ASN A 135 14.86 -21.90 0.23
C ASN A 135 16.10 -21.12 0.71
N PRO A 136 16.81 -21.58 1.75
CA PRO A 136 18.00 -20.88 2.27
C PRO A 136 19.18 -20.85 1.28
N LYS A 137 19.12 -21.66 0.21
CA LYS A 137 20.15 -21.72 -0.85
C LYS A 137 19.78 -20.87 -2.08
N ALA A 138 18.62 -20.24 -2.09
CA ALA A 138 18.23 -19.39 -3.21
C ALA A 138 19.12 -18.14 -3.29
N GLU A 139 19.62 -17.86 -4.49
CA GLU A 139 20.44 -16.67 -4.76
C GLU A 139 19.62 -15.65 -5.55
N TYR A 140 19.65 -14.40 -5.12
CA TYR A 140 18.84 -13.35 -5.73
C TYR A 140 19.69 -12.39 -6.56
N ALA A 141 19.06 -11.73 -7.53
CA ALA A 141 19.66 -10.55 -8.11
C ALA A 141 19.71 -9.44 -7.05
N GLU A 142 20.80 -8.68 -7.04
CA GLU A 142 20.93 -7.53 -6.14
C GLU A 142 19.96 -6.43 -6.57
N PRO A 143 19.11 -5.91 -5.67
CA PRO A 143 18.28 -4.77 -5.97
C PRO A 143 19.14 -3.55 -6.31
N SER A 144 18.62 -2.71 -7.20
CA SER A 144 19.21 -1.42 -7.57
C SER A 144 18.13 -0.35 -7.55
N ALA A 145 18.53 0.92 -7.67
CA ALA A 145 17.58 2.00 -7.80
C ALA A 145 16.77 1.85 -9.10
N PRO A 146 15.47 2.19 -9.09
CA PRO A 146 14.70 2.27 -10.32
C PRO A 146 15.28 3.35 -11.26
N PRO A 147 14.94 3.30 -12.56
CA PRO A 147 15.20 4.40 -13.46
C PRO A 147 14.35 5.61 -13.04
N TYR A 148 15.00 6.65 -12.54
CA TYR A 148 14.34 7.90 -12.19
C TYR A 148 14.13 8.75 -13.45
N PRO A 149 12.88 9.11 -13.80
CA PRO A 149 12.62 10.02 -14.91
C PRO A 149 13.20 11.40 -14.63
N ALA A 150 13.65 12.07 -15.69
CA ALA A 150 14.05 13.46 -15.58
C ALA A 150 12.84 14.33 -15.18
N VAL A 151 13.02 15.15 -14.15
CA VAL A 151 12.03 16.15 -13.75
C VAL A 151 12.04 17.29 -14.76
N ALA A 152 10.92 17.48 -15.45
CA ALA A 152 10.74 18.56 -16.44
C ALA A 152 9.40 19.30 -16.28
N GLY A 153 8.58 18.87 -15.31
CA GLY A 153 7.27 19.45 -15.04
C GLY A 153 7.32 20.61 -14.05
N VAL A 154 6.25 21.40 -14.03
CA VAL A 154 6.02 22.39 -12.96
C VAL A 154 5.72 21.65 -11.66
N ALA A 155 6.30 22.09 -10.55
CA ALA A 155 6.02 21.55 -9.22
C ALA A 155 4.51 21.53 -8.94
N GLY A 156 4.01 20.40 -8.44
CA GLY A 156 2.59 20.19 -8.15
C GLY A 156 1.72 19.82 -9.35
N ALA A 157 2.14 20.07 -10.59
CA ALA A 157 1.32 19.79 -11.77
C ALA A 157 0.94 18.29 -11.89
N PRO A 158 -0.30 17.97 -12.35
CA PRO A 158 -1.33 18.90 -12.84
C PRO A 158 -2.18 19.57 -11.75
N PHE A 159 -1.87 19.34 -10.47
CA PHE A 159 -2.64 19.86 -9.34
C PHE A 159 -2.23 21.31 -9.04
N SER A 160 -3.21 22.13 -8.65
CA SER A 160 -2.97 23.48 -8.11
C SER A 160 -2.27 23.43 -6.76
N ASP A 161 -2.52 22.37 -6.00
CA ASP A 161 -1.91 22.12 -4.69
C ASP A 161 -0.81 21.04 -4.80
N PRO A 162 0.45 21.36 -4.43
CA PRO A 162 1.55 20.40 -4.47
C PRO A 162 1.38 19.23 -3.50
N ASN A 163 0.72 19.42 -2.35
CA ASN A 163 0.52 18.36 -1.36
C ASN A 163 -0.59 17.39 -1.79
N LEU A 164 -1.58 17.85 -2.58
CA LEU A 164 -2.52 16.94 -3.25
C LEU A 164 -1.80 16.00 -4.23
N LYS A 165 -0.76 16.49 -4.92
CA LYS A 165 0.08 15.63 -5.77
C LYS A 165 0.78 14.55 -4.94
N LEU A 166 1.32 14.90 -3.77
CA LEU A 166 1.94 13.91 -2.88
C LEU A 166 0.95 12.83 -2.44
N ALA A 167 -0.29 13.20 -2.11
CA ALA A 167 -1.35 12.22 -1.78
C ALA A 167 -1.63 11.27 -2.95
N VAL A 168 -1.65 11.77 -4.19
CA VAL A 168 -1.81 10.94 -5.39
C VAL A 168 -0.61 10.02 -5.63
N LEU A 169 0.62 10.51 -5.44
CA LEU A 169 1.83 9.68 -5.51
C LEU A 169 1.82 8.58 -4.44
N SER A 170 1.38 8.91 -3.22
CA SER A 170 1.21 7.97 -2.12
C SER A 170 0.26 6.83 -2.50
N SER A 171 -0.90 7.17 -3.09
CA SER A 171 -1.86 6.17 -3.58
C SER A 171 -1.24 5.26 -4.64
N LEU A 172 -0.55 5.82 -5.63
CA LEU A 172 0.10 5.03 -6.68
C LEU A 172 1.21 4.13 -6.15
N LEU A 173 1.99 4.60 -5.16
CA LEU A 173 3.00 3.79 -4.46
C LEU A 173 2.33 2.64 -3.69
N TYR A 174 1.28 2.95 -2.93
CA TYR A 174 0.55 1.96 -2.16
C TYR A 174 -0.09 0.88 -3.05
N ALA A 175 -0.68 1.27 -4.17
CA ALA A 175 -1.23 0.37 -5.18
C ALA A 175 -0.15 -0.36 -6.02
N LYS A 176 1.14 -0.08 -5.78
CA LYS A 176 2.28 -0.61 -6.54
C LYS A 176 2.19 -0.28 -8.04
N LEU A 177 1.57 0.84 -8.39
CA LEU A 177 1.45 1.37 -9.77
C LEU A 177 2.57 2.36 -10.10
N LEU A 178 3.23 2.88 -9.07
CA LEU A 178 4.45 3.68 -9.13
C LEU A 178 5.58 2.96 -8.39
N ASP A 179 6.80 3.12 -8.87
CA ASP A 179 8.01 2.57 -8.25
C ASP A 179 9.08 3.66 -8.11
N LEU A 180 9.33 4.07 -6.87
CA LEU A 180 10.38 5.02 -6.50
C LEU A 180 11.59 4.33 -5.83
N GLY A 181 11.56 2.99 -5.71
CA GLY A 181 12.52 2.25 -4.91
C GLY A 181 12.29 2.47 -3.41
N THR A 182 13.37 2.46 -2.63
CA THR A 182 13.32 2.85 -1.22
C THR A 182 13.55 4.37 -1.06
N PRO A 183 13.15 4.96 0.08
CA PRO A 183 13.51 6.33 0.41
C PRO A 183 15.01 6.63 0.24
N GLU A 184 15.88 5.72 0.68
CA GLU A 184 17.34 5.84 0.59
C GLU A 184 17.83 5.85 -0.84
N GLN A 185 17.24 5.05 -1.72
CA GLN A 185 17.59 5.03 -3.14
C GLN A 185 17.25 6.36 -3.81
N LEU A 186 16.05 6.90 -3.54
CA LEU A 186 15.64 8.18 -4.11
C LEU A 186 16.50 9.33 -3.58
N ALA A 187 16.68 9.39 -2.26
CA ALA A 187 17.49 10.42 -1.63
C ALA A 187 18.95 10.37 -2.12
N THR A 188 19.52 9.17 -2.27
CA THR A 188 20.87 9.00 -2.84
C THR A 188 20.94 9.52 -4.28
N HIS A 189 19.90 9.29 -5.08
CA HIS A 189 19.83 9.78 -6.46
C HIS A 189 19.81 11.30 -6.53
N VAL A 190 18.91 11.96 -5.78
CA VAL A 190 18.73 13.42 -5.86
C VAL A 190 19.87 14.19 -5.18
N LEU A 191 20.49 13.63 -4.13
CA LEU A 191 21.61 14.26 -3.43
C LEU A 191 22.96 13.98 -4.11
N GLY A 192 23.07 12.95 -4.95
CA GLY A 192 24.33 12.51 -5.54
C GLY A 192 25.34 11.94 -4.54
N ARG A 193 24.89 11.58 -3.33
CA ARG A 193 25.67 10.99 -2.23
C ARG A 193 24.81 10.03 -1.42
N ALA A 194 25.42 9.12 -0.67
CA ALA A 194 24.70 8.29 0.28
C ALA A 194 24.03 9.13 1.38
N VAL A 195 22.88 8.66 1.86
CA VAL A 195 22.13 9.23 2.97
C VAL A 195 22.80 8.90 4.30
N ASP A 196 22.90 9.89 5.18
CA ASP A 196 23.33 9.73 6.57
C ASP A 196 22.10 9.98 7.46
N LEU A 197 21.44 8.91 7.92
CA LEU A 197 20.17 9.03 8.66
C LEU A 197 20.30 9.83 9.97
N GLU A 198 21.48 9.89 10.59
CA GLU A 198 21.70 10.70 11.78
C GLU A 198 21.63 12.20 11.49
N LYS A 199 21.93 12.60 10.25
CA LYS A 199 21.91 14.00 9.79
C LYS A 199 20.70 14.33 8.94
N ASP A 200 20.39 13.47 7.97
CA ASP A 200 19.39 13.70 6.93
C ASP A 200 17.98 13.21 7.36
N GLY A 201 17.87 12.41 8.43
CA GLY A 201 16.62 11.73 8.75
C GLY A 201 15.60 12.58 9.51
N TYR A 202 16.06 13.57 10.27
CA TYR A 202 15.23 14.37 11.18
C TYR A 202 14.63 15.62 10.55
N GLU A 203 15.10 16.03 9.38
CA GLU A 203 14.60 17.21 8.66
C GLU A 203 14.09 16.81 7.27
N LEU A 204 13.26 17.68 6.71
CA LEU A 204 12.82 17.59 5.32
C LEU A 204 14.01 17.72 4.37
N ILE A 205 14.15 16.82 3.41
CA ILE A 205 15.14 16.85 2.33
C ILE A 205 14.53 17.61 1.13
N PRO A 206 14.91 18.88 0.90
CA PRO A 206 14.24 19.72 -0.10
C PRO A 206 14.39 19.18 -1.54
N GLU A 207 15.54 18.60 -1.88
CA GLU A 207 15.80 18.03 -3.21
C GLU A 207 14.91 16.82 -3.49
N ALA A 208 14.63 16.01 -2.46
CA ALA A 208 13.72 14.88 -2.59
C ALA A 208 12.28 15.36 -2.72
N LEU A 209 11.86 16.35 -1.91
CA LEU A 209 10.54 16.95 -2.05
C LEU A 209 10.35 17.58 -3.43
N ASP A 210 11.29 18.39 -3.92
CA ASP A 210 11.21 19.03 -5.23
C ASP A 210 11.10 17.99 -6.36
N TYR A 211 11.87 16.90 -6.26
CA TYR A 211 11.77 15.79 -7.20
C TYR A 211 10.36 15.17 -7.22
N LEU A 212 9.77 14.89 -6.06
CA LEU A 212 8.41 14.35 -5.96
C LEU A 212 7.37 15.32 -6.51
N LEU A 213 7.49 16.61 -6.20
CA LEU A 213 6.58 17.65 -6.69
C LEU A 213 6.70 17.83 -8.21
N CYS A 214 7.87 17.57 -8.80
CA CYS A 214 8.09 17.64 -10.24
C CYS A 214 7.95 16.29 -10.95
N TYR A 215 7.62 15.20 -10.22
CA TYR A 215 7.50 13.86 -10.79
C TYR A 215 6.44 13.82 -11.90
N PRO A 216 6.74 13.27 -13.10
CA PRO A 216 5.79 13.26 -14.20
C PRO A 216 4.65 12.29 -13.95
N LEU A 217 3.41 12.78 -14.01
CA LEU A 217 2.18 11.98 -13.94
C LEU A 217 1.50 11.99 -15.31
N THR A 218 1.29 10.82 -15.89
CA THR A 218 0.53 10.67 -17.14
C THR A 218 -0.97 10.56 -16.86
N GLU A 219 -1.79 10.77 -17.90
CA GLU A 219 -3.24 10.57 -17.79
C GLU A 219 -3.60 9.13 -17.41
N GLU A 220 -2.83 8.14 -17.88
CA GLU A 220 -3.03 6.73 -17.52
C GLU A 220 -2.76 6.47 -16.04
N LEU A 221 -1.70 7.05 -15.47
CA LEU A 221 -1.41 6.95 -14.04
C LEU A 221 -2.53 7.60 -13.22
N LEU A 222 -2.95 8.81 -13.60
CA LEU A 222 -4.04 9.51 -12.93
C LEU A 222 -5.37 8.75 -13.01
N ALA A 223 -5.65 8.12 -14.15
CA ALA A 223 -6.80 7.25 -14.34
C ALA A 223 -6.68 5.92 -13.58
N SER A 224 -5.49 5.52 -13.12
CA SER A 224 -5.30 4.30 -12.33
C SER A 224 -5.49 4.50 -10.82
N VAL A 225 -5.62 5.75 -10.37
CA VAL A 225 -5.88 6.09 -8.97
C VAL A 225 -7.32 5.71 -8.61
N GLU A 226 -7.48 4.77 -7.68
CA GLU A 226 -8.79 4.32 -7.19
C GLU A 226 -9.05 4.70 -5.73
N ASP A 227 -8.01 5.03 -4.96
CA ASP A 227 -8.09 5.40 -3.54
C ASP A 227 -7.21 6.62 -3.29
N ILE A 228 -7.66 7.57 -2.46
CA ILE A 228 -6.83 8.65 -1.93
C ILE A 228 -7.14 8.78 -0.44
N GLU A 229 -6.11 8.65 0.38
CA GLU A 229 -6.14 8.91 1.81
C GLU A 229 -5.29 10.14 2.15
N LEU A 230 -5.88 11.08 2.89
CA LEU A 230 -5.19 12.19 3.54
C LEU A 230 -4.93 11.85 5.01
N ASP A 231 -3.72 11.39 5.28
CA ASP A 231 -3.26 10.93 6.59
C ASP A 231 -1.77 11.27 6.76
N GLY A 232 -1.29 11.40 8.00
CA GLY A 232 0.12 11.68 8.30
C GLY A 232 1.05 10.46 8.13
N GLY A 233 0.49 9.25 8.11
CA GLY A 233 1.21 7.99 7.90
C GLY A 233 1.34 7.56 6.44
N ALA A 234 1.04 8.43 5.48
CA ALA A 234 1.02 8.08 4.06
C ALA A 234 2.42 7.66 3.54
N ALA A 235 2.44 6.71 2.61
CA ALA A 235 3.66 6.04 2.14
C ALA A 235 4.68 6.97 1.46
N ILE A 236 4.25 8.15 0.99
CA ILE A 236 5.09 9.09 0.27
C ILE A 236 6.05 9.89 1.18
N TYR A 237 5.66 10.21 2.42
CA TYR A 237 6.42 11.18 3.21
C TYR A 237 7.83 10.71 3.60
N PRO A 238 8.07 9.43 3.93
CA PRO A 238 9.42 8.95 4.21
C PRO A 238 10.42 9.19 3.06
N PHE A 239 9.96 9.36 1.82
CA PHE A 239 10.82 9.69 0.68
C PHE A 239 11.37 11.12 0.73
N ALA A 240 10.73 12.03 1.46
CA ALA A 240 11.20 13.41 1.65
C ALA A 240 11.62 13.70 3.10
N TRP A 241 11.11 12.96 4.08
CA TRP A 241 11.38 13.18 5.50
C TRP A 241 11.25 11.86 6.29
N TYR A 242 12.37 11.19 6.55
CA TYR A 242 12.42 9.82 7.09
C TYR A 242 11.73 9.63 8.43
N PHE A 243 12.00 10.53 9.37
CA PHE A 243 11.49 10.45 10.74
C PHE A 243 10.37 11.45 11.00
N TRP A 244 9.69 11.90 9.95
CA TRP A 244 8.54 12.77 10.11
C TRP A 244 7.45 12.08 10.93
N GLY A 245 7.04 12.73 12.02
CA GLY A 245 6.10 12.17 12.97
C GLY A 245 4.63 12.25 12.57
N GLY A 246 4.31 12.80 11.38
CA GLY A 246 2.93 13.13 10.98
C GLY A 246 2.40 14.42 11.61
N GLU A 247 3.24 15.12 12.37
CA GLU A 247 2.95 16.39 13.04
C GLU A 247 3.48 17.55 12.18
N GLU A 248 2.97 18.76 12.37
CA GLU A 248 3.23 19.95 11.53
C GLU A 248 2.41 20.01 10.23
N ASN A 249 2.37 21.20 9.61
CA ASN A 249 1.55 21.51 8.44
C ASN A 249 2.32 21.41 7.11
N ALA A 250 3.51 20.82 7.10
CA ALA A 250 4.39 20.78 5.93
C ALA A 250 3.73 20.11 4.71
N PHE A 251 2.91 19.09 4.96
CA PHE A 251 2.22 18.32 3.92
C PHE A 251 0.70 18.56 3.88
N ASP A 252 0.21 19.63 4.52
CA ASP A 252 -1.21 19.96 4.48
C ASP A 252 -1.67 20.32 3.07
N VAL A 253 -2.76 19.70 2.63
CA VAL A 253 -3.50 20.07 1.43
C VAL A 253 -4.39 21.28 1.74
N LYS A 254 -4.35 22.29 0.87
CA LYS A 254 -5.14 23.53 0.97
C LYS A 254 -6.15 23.67 -0.18
N ASP A 255 -5.94 23.01 -1.31
CA ASP A 255 -6.90 22.97 -2.43
C ASP A 255 -7.12 21.56 -3.00
N LEU A 256 -8.38 21.10 -2.96
CA LEU A 256 -8.83 19.81 -3.52
C LEU A 256 -9.30 19.88 -4.97
N SER A 257 -9.35 21.05 -5.59
CA SER A 257 -9.97 21.23 -6.92
C SER A 257 -9.36 20.33 -8.00
N GLY A 258 -8.07 20.00 -7.88
CA GLY A 258 -7.35 19.11 -8.79
C GLY A 258 -7.73 17.63 -8.68
N ILE A 259 -8.47 17.21 -7.64
CA ILE A 259 -8.83 15.79 -7.44
C ILE A 259 -9.61 15.20 -8.63
N ARG A 260 -10.32 16.06 -9.37
CA ARG A 260 -11.04 15.70 -10.61
C ARG A 260 -10.16 15.07 -11.70
N PHE A 261 -8.84 15.25 -11.63
CA PHE A 261 -7.90 14.62 -12.56
C PHE A 261 -7.74 13.11 -12.32
N CYS A 262 -8.28 12.57 -11.22
CA CYS A 262 -8.34 11.14 -10.93
C CYS A 262 -9.75 10.59 -11.21
N PRO A 263 -10.15 10.37 -12.49
CA PRO A 263 -11.54 10.10 -12.85
C PRO A 263 -12.08 8.74 -12.35
N ASN A 264 -11.19 7.84 -11.94
CA ASN A 264 -11.54 6.50 -11.47
C ASN A 264 -11.47 6.35 -9.94
N LEU A 265 -11.35 7.46 -9.20
CA LEU A 265 -11.36 7.43 -7.75
C LEU A 265 -12.67 6.82 -7.22
N LYS A 266 -12.54 5.80 -6.37
CA LYS A 266 -13.63 5.05 -5.72
C LYS A 266 -13.67 5.30 -4.23
N ASP A 267 -12.53 5.53 -3.60
CA ASP A 267 -12.42 5.81 -2.17
C ASP A 267 -11.70 7.14 -1.94
N PHE A 268 -12.30 7.98 -1.11
CA PHE A 268 -11.67 9.18 -0.59
C PHE A 268 -11.82 9.22 0.92
N SER A 269 -10.68 9.21 1.62
CA SER A 269 -10.64 9.26 3.07
C SER A 269 -9.73 10.37 3.59
N VAL A 270 -10.13 10.98 4.70
CA VAL A 270 -9.43 12.10 5.32
C VAL A 270 -9.41 11.89 6.82
N ASN A 271 -8.24 11.61 7.36
CA ASN A 271 -8.00 11.54 8.81
C ASN A 271 -7.40 12.85 9.33
N SER A 272 -6.51 13.47 8.55
CA SER A 272 -5.79 14.70 8.85
C SER A 272 -5.34 15.40 7.55
N MET A 273 -4.28 16.21 7.60
CA MET A 273 -3.62 16.83 6.43
C MET A 273 -4.46 17.84 5.64
N ILE A 274 -5.60 18.27 6.16
CA ILE A 274 -6.42 19.33 5.57
C ILE A 274 -7.33 19.91 6.67
N ASP A 275 -7.45 21.24 6.69
CA ASP A 275 -8.21 21.95 7.73
C ASP A 275 -9.72 21.66 7.65
N LYS A 276 -10.23 21.56 6.41
CA LYS A 276 -11.64 21.29 6.11
C LYS A 276 -11.83 20.77 4.69
N VAL A 277 -12.90 20.01 4.45
CA VAL A 277 -13.23 19.48 3.12
C VAL A 277 -14.51 20.14 2.58
N ASP A 278 -14.43 20.77 1.41
CA ASP A 278 -15.62 21.15 0.64
C ASP A 278 -16.07 19.98 -0.24
N ILE A 279 -17.21 19.36 0.10
CA ILE A 279 -17.71 18.17 -0.60
C ILE A 279 -18.00 18.43 -2.08
N ARG A 280 -18.22 19.69 -2.49
CA ARG A 280 -18.43 20.02 -3.91
C ARG A 280 -17.23 19.65 -4.78
N ALA A 281 -16.01 19.63 -4.22
CA ALA A 281 -14.82 19.20 -4.94
C ALA A 281 -14.89 17.73 -5.39
N LEU A 282 -15.70 16.90 -4.73
CA LEU A 282 -15.85 15.47 -5.00
C LEU A 282 -16.92 15.16 -6.06
N VAL A 283 -17.86 16.08 -6.31
CA VAL A 283 -18.99 15.88 -7.26
C VAL A 283 -18.58 15.47 -8.68
N PRO A 284 -17.44 15.93 -9.25
CA PRO A 284 -16.96 15.47 -10.55
C PRO A 284 -16.60 13.97 -10.58
N LEU A 285 -16.32 13.34 -9.44
CA LEU A 285 -15.85 11.96 -9.33
C LEU A 285 -17.02 10.96 -9.42
N LYS A 286 -17.41 10.60 -10.64
CA LYS A 286 -18.61 9.79 -10.89
C LYS A 286 -18.52 8.34 -10.43
N LYS A 287 -17.32 7.87 -10.09
CA LYS A 287 -17.07 6.51 -9.59
C LYS A 287 -16.83 6.45 -8.08
N LEU A 288 -16.94 7.58 -7.38
CA LEU A 288 -16.68 7.63 -5.94
C LEU A 288 -17.74 6.85 -5.18
N GLU A 289 -17.32 5.76 -4.55
CA GLU A 289 -18.18 4.81 -3.83
C GLU A 289 -18.11 5.02 -2.32
N ARG A 290 -16.97 5.48 -1.78
CA ARG A 290 -16.79 5.72 -0.35
C ARG A 290 -16.20 7.10 -0.08
N VAL A 291 -16.80 7.78 0.90
CA VAL A 291 -16.29 9.05 1.45
C VAL A 291 -16.19 8.92 2.97
N SER A 292 -15.00 9.06 3.53
CA SER A 292 -14.80 9.00 4.98
C SER A 292 -13.98 10.18 5.49
N ILE A 293 -14.61 11.16 6.14
CA ILE A 293 -13.98 12.45 6.45
C ILE A 293 -14.07 12.73 7.94
N ASN A 294 -12.92 12.67 8.63
CA ASN A 294 -12.78 12.88 10.07
C ASN A 294 -12.37 14.32 10.45
N VAL A 295 -12.56 15.27 9.53
CA VAL A 295 -12.28 16.70 9.70
C VAL A 295 -13.54 17.52 9.39
N PRO A 296 -13.59 18.82 9.72
CA PRO A 296 -14.72 19.67 9.36
C PRO A 296 -15.07 19.60 7.87
N SER A 297 -16.36 19.52 7.55
CA SER A 297 -16.85 19.41 6.17
C SER A 297 -17.84 20.53 5.84
N GLU A 298 -17.72 21.08 4.63
CA GLU A 298 -18.59 22.11 4.08
C GLU A 298 -19.42 21.55 2.91
N ASN A 299 -20.61 22.11 2.69
CA ASN A 299 -21.50 21.73 1.59
C ASN A 299 -21.85 20.23 1.55
N VAL A 300 -22.05 19.62 2.73
CA VAL A 300 -22.36 18.18 2.89
C VAL A 300 -23.54 17.70 2.03
N HIS A 301 -24.48 18.59 1.67
CA HIS A 301 -25.59 18.27 0.77
C HIS A 301 -25.12 17.74 -0.61
N ALA A 302 -23.92 18.12 -1.05
CA ALA A 302 -23.33 17.66 -2.31
C ALA A 302 -23.04 16.14 -2.34
N LEU A 303 -23.08 15.43 -1.20
CA LEU A 303 -23.05 13.97 -1.17
C LEU A 303 -24.22 13.34 -1.93
N LEU A 304 -25.36 14.05 -2.01
CA LEU A 304 -26.53 13.61 -2.77
C LEU A 304 -26.27 13.61 -4.27
N ASP A 305 -25.31 14.41 -4.75
CA ASP A 305 -24.94 14.51 -6.16
C ASP A 305 -23.89 13.47 -6.59
N LEU A 306 -23.42 12.62 -5.67
CA LEU A 306 -22.51 11.52 -5.94
C LEU A 306 -23.31 10.26 -6.34
N PRO A 307 -23.32 9.86 -7.62
CA PRO A 307 -24.24 8.84 -8.12
C PRO A 307 -23.83 7.41 -7.74
N ALA A 308 -22.54 7.17 -7.49
CA ALA A 308 -21.99 5.86 -7.17
C ALA A 308 -21.75 5.63 -5.67
N LEU A 309 -22.07 6.63 -4.82
CA LEU A 309 -21.78 6.59 -3.39
C LEU A 309 -22.55 5.46 -2.71
N LYS A 310 -21.82 4.59 -2.01
CA LYS A 310 -22.31 3.45 -1.22
C LYS A 310 -22.06 3.64 0.26
N GLU A 311 -21.00 4.37 0.63
CA GLU A 311 -20.57 4.55 2.01
C GLU A 311 -20.19 6.03 2.26
N ALA A 312 -20.68 6.60 3.35
CA ALA A 312 -20.38 7.97 3.74
C ALA A 312 -20.31 8.09 5.27
N GLY A 313 -19.18 8.48 5.85
CA GLY A 313 -19.09 8.49 7.32
C GLY A 313 -17.93 9.25 7.94
N ARG A 314 -17.89 9.23 9.27
CA ARG A 314 -16.95 9.93 10.17
C ARG A 314 -17.02 11.45 10.16
N PHE A 315 -18.01 12.03 9.48
CA PHE A 315 -18.24 13.47 9.48
C PHE A 315 -18.36 14.01 10.91
N SER A 316 -17.83 15.21 11.14
CA SER A 316 -18.02 15.91 12.41
C SER A 316 -19.52 16.04 12.71
N PRO A 317 -19.99 15.73 13.94
CA PRO A 317 -21.41 15.79 14.28
C PRO A 317 -22.02 17.17 14.02
N ASN A 318 -23.08 17.20 13.20
CA ASN A 318 -23.81 18.42 12.89
C ASN A 318 -25.32 18.12 12.73
N PRO A 319 -26.20 18.65 13.60
CA PRO A 319 -27.65 18.44 13.47
C PRO A 319 -28.21 18.89 12.11
N ALA A 320 -27.60 19.89 11.47
CA ALA A 320 -28.03 20.39 10.17
C ALA A 320 -27.76 19.43 9.00
N THR A 321 -27.01 18.34 9.21
CA THR A 321 -26.72 17.33 8.19
C THR A 321 -27.56 16.06 8.33
N GLN A 322 -28.43 15.98 9.35
CA GLN A 322 -29.23 14.78 9.62
C GLN A 322 -30.15 14.43 8.44
N ASP A 323 -30.91 15.39 7.92
CA ASP A 323 -31.82 15.17 6.78
C ASP A 323 -31.08 14.67 5.52
N ILE A 324 -29.81 15.07 5.35
CA ILE A 324 -28.95 14.64 4.24
C ILE A 324 -28.59 13.17 4.42
N PHE A 325 -28.18 12.77 5.62
CA PHE A 325 -27.83 11.38 5.92
C PHE A 325 -29.03 10.45 5.83
N GLU A 326 -30.19 10.85 6.34
CA GLU A 326 -31.44 10.09 6.16
C GLU A 326 -31.83 9.97 4.67
N ALA A 327 -31.55 10.99 3.85
CA ALA A 327 -31.75 10.91 2.40
C ALA A 327 -30.78 9.94 1.71
N LEU A 328 -29.53 9.88 2.17
CA LEU A 328 -28.52 8.93 1.70
C LEU A 328 -28.90 7.49 2.07
N GLU A 329 -29.33 7.24 3.31
CA GLU A 329 -29.79 5.92 3.76
C GLU A 329 -31.00 5.45 2.95
N ARG A 330 -31.96 6.34 2.64
CA ARG A 330 -33.09 6.03 1.74
C ARG A 330 -32.66 5.65 0.32
N ARG A 331 -31.49 6.12 -0.14
CA ARG A 331 -30.87 5.71 -1.42
C ARG A 331 -30.10 4.38 -1.31
N GLY A 332 -29.98 3.82 -0.10
CA GLY A 332 -29.21 2.61 0.17
C GLY A 332 -27.73 2.86 0.45
N VAL A 333 -27.34 4.09 0.76
CA VAL A 333 -25.98 4.44 1.19
C VAL A 333 -25.84 4.13 2.69
N GLN A 334 -24.77 3.44 3.07
CA GLN A 334 -24.43 3.22 4.47
C GLN A 334 -23.81 4.49 5.06
N VAL A 335 -24.41 5.01 6.12
CA VAL A 335 -23.88 6.14 6.90
C VAL A 335 -23.32 5.62 8.23
N TYR A 336 -22.14 6.11 8.64
CA TYR A 336 -21.44 5.62 9.85
C TYR A 336 -20.60 6.66 10.58
#